data_AF-A0A1U9R1Y5-F1
#
_entry.id   AF-A0A1U9R1Y5-F1
#
_cell.length_a   1.000
_cell.length_b   1.000
_cell.length_c   1.000
_cell.angle_alpha   90.00
_cell.angle_beta   90.00
_cell.angle_gamma   90.00
#
_symmetry.space_group_name_H-M   'P 1'
#
loop_
_entity.id
_entity.type
_entity.pdbx_description
1 polymer ?
#
loop_
_entity_poly.entity_id
_entity_poly.type
_entity_poly.pdbx_seq_one_letter_code
_entity_poly.pdbx_strand_id
1 'polypeptide(L)'
;MRIGTTLLGIAVVTLVTAGCGGSGSNDNASRPADSAPPKSGKELPVAITSAEPGLLTVETLLGALPPEPTDDDAFTEHVLWKMRKSTVAMAGIPGKTSATCEGGKVSEEPGVTTRCTVTYDGVKVPWSIRFDEPAGDLKPYEITNTGQAVLTAKSVYGEFWREYNQASKHLRCGRMPDVELVASGQDTGHRCQYASSADGKAQWVNVRVSVGEDGVVFGSGRSPGSP
;
A
#
# COMPACT_ATOMS: atom_id res chain seq x y z
N MET A 1 51.62 45.88 -34.23
CA MET A 1 52.68 45.73 -33.21
C MET A 1 52.43 44.39 -32.52
N ARG A 2 53.15 43.27 -32.71
CA ARG A 2 54.61 43.03 -32.58
C ARG A 2 55.09 43.70 -31.27
N ILE A 3 55.63 43.07 -30.23
CA ILE A 3 56.70 42.05 -30.04
C ILE A 3 56.54 41.61 -28.56
N GLY A 4 56.70 40.36 -28.13
CA GLY A 4 58.03 39.83 -27.84
C GLY A 4 58.03 38.63 -26.89
N THR A 5 58.95 37.73 -27.20
CA THR A 5 59.24 36.42 -26.62
C THR A 5 60.41 36.51 -25.64
N THR A 6 60.34 35.84 -24.48
CA THR A 6 61.52 35.41 -23.66
C THR A 6 61.04 34.25 -22.75
N LEU A 7 61.33 32.98 -23.01
CA LEU A 7 62.53 32.14 -22.75
C LEU A 7 62.87 31.84 -21.27
N LEU A 8 62.89 30.52 -21.00
CA LEU A 8 63.74 29.72 -20.09
C LEU A 8 63.41 29.61 -18.59
N GLY A 9 63.18 28.35 -18.17
CA GLY A 9 63.23 27.87 -16.80
C GLY A 9 62.76 26.42 -16.67
N ILE A 10 63.59 25.46 -17.09
CA ILE A 10 63.36 24.01 -16.94
C ILE A 10 63.47 23.65 -15.45
N ALA A 11 62.40 23.14 -14.86
CA ALA A 11 62.42 22.42 -13.59
C ALA A 11 61.95 20.99 -13.82
N VAL A 12 62.89 20.05 -13.79
CA VAL A 12 62.60 18.61 -13.74
C VAL A 12 62.09 18.29 -12.35
N VAL A 13 60.80 18.00 -12.23
CA VAL A 13 60.22 17.38 -11.04
C VAL A 13 59.70 16.01 -11.48
N THR A 14 60.38 14.97 -11.02
CA THR A 14 59.99 13.57 -11.15
C THR A 14 58.60 13.37 -10.55
N LEU A 15 57.60 13.14 -11.41
CA LEU A 15 56.29 12.66 -10.97
C LEU A 15 56.43 11.25 -10.40
N VAL A 16 56.18 11.15 -9.10
CA VAL A 16 55.86 9.90 -8.44
C VAL A 16 54.53 9.40 -9.01
N THR A 17 54.55 8.19 -9.55
CA THR A 17 53.37 7.43 -9.95
C THR A 17 52.54 7.08 -8.72
N ALA A 18 51.45 7.81 -8.49
CA ALA A 18 50.33 7.34 -7.69
C ALA A 18 49.11 7.27 -8.62
N GLY A 19 48.60 6.05 -8.85
CA GLY A 19 47.53 5.76 -9.78
C GLY A 19 46.26 6.56 -9.46
N CYS A 20 45.72 7.23 -10.49
CA CYS A 20 44.38 7.79 -10.45
C CYS A 20 43.37 6.68 -10.18
N GLY A 21 42.69 6.81 -9.04
CA GLY A 21 41.52 6.02 -8.69
C GLY A 21 40.44 6.20 -9.75
N GLY A 22 40.04 5.06 -10.34
CA GLY A 22 38.74 4.96 -10.96
C GLY A 22 37.70 5.04 -9.85
N SER A 23 36.89 6.10 -9.87
CA SER A 23 35.67 6.22 -9.09
C SER A 23 34.71 5.12 -9.49
N GLY A 24 34.82 3.96 -8.83
CA GLY A 24 33.77 2.97 -8.78
C GLY A 24 32.68 3.50 -7.86
N SER A 25 31.58 4.01 -8.45
CA SER A 25 30.30 4.10 -7.74
C SER A 25 29.95 2.71 -7.25
N ASN A 26 30.22 2.44 -5.97
CA ASN A 26 29.60 1.33 -5.28
C ASN A 26 28.17 1.78 -4.96
N ASP A 27 27.27 1.45 -5.87
CA ASP A 27 25.84 1.39 -5.62
C ASP A 27 25.61 0.38 -4.48
N ASN A 28 25.74 0.86 -3.24
CA ASN A 28 25.27 0.16 -2.06
C ASN A 28 23.74 0.18 -2.11
N ALA A 29 23.17 -0.71 -2.91
CA ALA A 29 21.88 -1.28 -2.60
C ALA A 29 22.05 -1.95 -1.22
N SER A 30 21.65 -1.25 -0.16
CA SER A 30 21.71 -1.70 1.21
C SER A 30 21.10 -3.09 1.32
N ARG A 31 21.95 -4.12 1.35
CA ARG A 31 21.55 -5.49 1.61
C ARG A 31 20.94 -5.50 3.02
N PRO A 32 19.76 -6.13 3.23
CA PRO A 32 19.19 -6.28 4.56
C PRO A 32 20.26 -6.84 5.49
N ALA A 33 20.52 -6.15 6.59
CA ALA A 33 21.51 -6.62 7.55
C ALA A 33 21.06 -8.01 8.05
N ASP A 34 21.96 -9.00 7.94
CA ASP A 34 21.82 -10.34 8.53
C ASP A 34 21.96 -10.26 10.07
N SER A 35 21.22 -9.34 10.68
CA SER A 35 21.19 -9.09 12.11
C SER A 35 20.28 -10.13 12.75
N ALA A 36 20.80 -10.90 13.69
CA ALA A 36 19.99 -11.77 14.54
C ALA A 36 18.80 -11.00 15.15
N PRO A 37 17.65 -11.66 15.40
CA PRO A 37 16.48 -10.97 15.91
C PRO A 37 16.77 -10.38 17.30
N PRO A 38 16.10 -9.28 17.68
CA PRO A 38 16.24 -8.68 19.00
C PRO A 38 15.98 -9.72 20.10
N LYS A 39 16.92 -9.85 21.04
CA LYS A 39 16.81 -10.78 22.18
C LYS A 39 15.87 -10.28 23.28
N SER A 40 15.44 -9.02 23.21
CA SER A 40 14.58 -8.35 24.18
C SER A 40 13.40 -7.68 23.50
N GLY A 41 12.27 -7.57 24.21
CA GLY A 41 11.01 -7.01 23.71
C GLY A 41 9.96 -8.08 23.41
N LYS A 42 8.70 -7.66 23.32
CA LYS A 42 7.57 -8.57 23.04
C LYS A 42 7.46 -8.82 21.53
N GLU A 43 7.90 -10.00 21.13
CA GLU A 43 7.78 -10.51 19.77
C GLU A 43 6.32 -10.82 19.40
N LEU A 44 5.88 -10.42 18.20
CA LEU A 44 4.58 -10.81 17.66
C LEU A 44 4.58 -12.26 17.11
N PRO A 45 3.46 -12.99 17.23
CA PRO A 45 3.44 -14.44 17.11
C PRO A 45 3.56 -15.00 15.69
N VAL A 46 3.23 -14.23 14.65
CA VAL A 46 3.22 -14.73 13.26
C VAL A 46 4.48 -14.29 12.55
N ALA A 47 5.34 -15.24 12.14
CA ALA A 47 6.52 -14.94 11.33
C ALA A 47 6.16 -14.79 9.85
N ILE A 48 6.64 -13.73 9.21
CA ILE A 48 6.43 -13.47 7.78
C ILE A 48 7.75 -13.75 7.06
N THR A 49 7.83 -14.87 6.35
CA THR A 49 9.10 -15.39 5.81
C THR A 49 9.17 -15.40 4.29
N SER A 50 8.05 -15.19 3.60
CA SER A 50 7.97 -15.25 2.13
C SER A 50 6.93 -14.25 1.61
N ALA A 51 7.01 -14.01 0.29
CA ALA A 51 5.96 -13.32 -0.44
C ALA A 51 4.63 -14.08 -0.32
N GLU A 52 3.52 -13.34 -0.33
CA GLU A 52 2.17 -13.90 -0.46
C GLU A 52 1.82 -13.94 -1.96
N PRO A 53 1.63 -15.13 -2.57
CA PRO A 53 1.40 -15.25 -4.01
C PRO A 53 0.01 -14.76 -4.45
N GLY A 54 -0.92 -14.57 -3.51
CA GLY A 54 -2.30 -14.15 -3.79
C GLY A 54 -2.53 -12.64 -3.79
N LEU A 55 -1.50 -11.82 -3.60
CA LEU A 55 -1.67 -10.35 -3.64
C LEU A 55 -2.06 -9.88 -5.04
N LEU A 56 -3.07 -9.02 -5.08
CA LEU A 56 -3.45 -8.37 -6.32
C LEU A 56 -2.49 -7.23 -6.66
N THR A 57 -2.21 -7.10 -7.95
CA THR A 57 -1.63 -5.90 -8.56
C THR A 57 -2.70 -5.16 -9.34
N VAL A 58 -2.37 -3.96 -9.82
CA VAL A 58 -3.22 -3.21 -10.76
C VAL A 58 -3.58 -4.06 -11.99
N GLU A 59 -2.64 -4.90 -12.45
CA GLU A 59 -2.82 -5.76 -13.63
C GLU A 59 -3.74 -6.95 -13.34
N THR A 60 -3.66 -7.56 -12.15
CA THR A 60 -4.44 -8.75 -11.83
C THR A 60 -5.81 -8.45 -11.21
N LEU A 61 -6.04 -7.22 -10.75
CA LEU A 61 -7.29 -6.81 -10.09
C LEU A 61 -8.53 -7.08 -10.96
N LEU A 62 -8.48 -6.75 -12.25
CA LEU A 62 -9.61 -6.94 -13.16
C LEU A 62 -9.96 -8.43 -13.35
N GLY A 63 -8.95 -9.30 -13.36
CA GLY A 63 -9.13 -10.75 -13.45
C GLY A 63 -9.75 -11.38 -12.19
N ALA A 64 -9.78 -10.66 -11.06
CA ALA A 64 -10.43 -11.09 -9.83
C ALA A 64 -11.91 -10.69 -9.71
N LEU A 65 -12.42 -9.97 -10.71
CA LEU A 65 -13.81 -9.50 -10.77
C LEU A 65 -14.59 -10.28 -11.84
N PRO A 66 -15.93 -10.28 -11.78
CA PRO A 66 -16.72 -10.65 -12.94
C PRO A 66 -16.42 -9.72 -14.12
N PRO A 67 -16.81 -10.12 -15.34
CA PRO A 67 -16.70 -9.27 -16.53
C PRO A 67 -17.23 -7.86 -16.26
N GLU A 68 -16.52 -6.87 -16.79
CA GLU A 68 -16.98 -5.49 -16.77
C GLU A 68 -18.26 -5.37 -17.61
N PRO A 69 -19.29 -4.65 -17.11
CA PRO A 69 -20.50 -4.40 -17.88
C PRO A 69 -20.20 -3.65 -19.18
N THR A 70 -20.94 -3.96 -20.26
CA THR A 70 -20.82 -3.27 -21.55
C THR A 70 -21.69 -2.01 -21.58
N ASP A 71 -21.51 -1.16 -22.57
CA ASP A 71 -22.28 0.09 -22.69
C ASP A 71 -23.81 -0.12 -22.84
N ASP A 72 -24.24 -1.33 -23.19
CA ASP A 72 -25.65 -1.71 -23.30
C ASP A 72 -26.26 -2.15 -21.95
N ASP A 73 -25.44 -2.40 -20.93
CA ASP A 73 -25.89 -2.79 -19.60
C ASP A 73 -26.48 -1.61 -18.83
N ALA A 74 -27.34 -1.92 -17.85
CA ALA A 74 -27.96 -0.87 -17.03
C ALA A 74 -26.92 -0.10 -16.22
N PHE A 75 -27.09 1.21 -16.07
CA PHE A 75 -26.22 2.07 -15.24
C PHE A 75 -25.94 1.52 -13.83
N THR A 76 -26.96 0.90 -13.22
CA THR A 76 -26.82 0.24 -11.91
C THR A 76 -25.75 -0.85 -11.93
N GLU A 77 -25.64 -1.65 -12.99
CA GLU A 77 -24.63 -2.71 -13.09
C GLU A 77 -23.21 -2.13 -13.12
N HIS A 78 -22.99 -1.02 -13.84
CA HIS A 78 -21.69 -0.33 -13.83
C HIS A 78 -21.33 0.19 -12.43
N VAL A 79 -22.29 0.79 -11.72
CA VAL A 79 -22.07 1.29 -10.35
C VAL A 79 -21.72 0.15 -9.40
N LEU A 80 -22.50 -0.94 -9.44
CA LEU A 80 -22.26 -2.12 -8.61
C LEU A 80 -20.91 -2.75 -8.91
N TRP A 81 -20.53 -2.85 -10.19
CA TRP A 81 -19.22 -3.35 -10.59
C TRP A 81 -18.07 -2.48 -10.07
N LYS A 82 -18.18 -1.14 -10.17
CA LYS A 82 -17.19 -0.20 -9.62
C LYS A 82 -17.03 -0.36 -8.10
N MET A 83 -18.13 -0.46 -7.35
CA MET A 83 -18.08 -0.68 -5.90
C MET A 83 -17.41 -2.01 -5.54
N ARG A 84 -17.65 -3.07 -6.33
CA ARG A 84 -16.96 -4.37 -6.17
C ARG A 84 -15.48 -4.24 -6.44
N LYS A 85 -15.08 -3.57 -7.53
CA LYS A 85 -13.68 -3.31 -7.86
C LYS A 85 -12.95 -2.63 -6.72
N SER A 86 -13.48 -1.52 -6.21
CA SER A 86 -12.88 -0.81 -5.08
C SER A 86 -12.85 -1.66 -3.81
N THR A 87 -13.88 -2.47 -3.55
CA THR A 87 -13.89 -3.38 -2.39
C THR A 87 -12.82 -4.47 -2.49
N VAL A 88 -12.62 -5.05 -3.67
CA VAL A 88 -11.56 -6.04 -3.90
C VAL A 88 -10.18 -5.39 -3.83
N ALA A 89 -10.02 -4.16 -4.32
CA ALA A 89 -8.79 -3.39 -4.19
C ALA A 89 -8.43 -3.16 -2.71
N MET A 90 -9.37 -2.70 -1.88
CA MET A 90 -9.18 -2.57 -0.43
C MET A 90 -8.77 -3.90 0.23
N ALA A 91 -9.39 -5.01 -0.17
CA ALA A 91 -9.08 -6.31 0.39
C ALA A 91 -7.67 -6.82 0.00
N GLY A 92 -7.15 -6.39 -1.16
CA GLY A 92 -5.81 -6.69 -1.67
C GLY A 92 -5.61 -8.11 -2.19
N ILE A 93 -6.64 -8.96 -2.13
CA ILE A 93 -6.62 -10.35 -2.60
C ILE A 93 -7.94 -10.71 -3.32
N PRO A 94 -7.96 -11.71 -4.21
CA PRO A 94 -9.21 -12.22 -4.77
C PRO A 94 -10.14 -12.74 -3.67
N GLY A 95 -11.44 -12.50 -3.83
CA GLY A 95 -12.48 -12.98 -2.91
C GLY A 95 -13.84 -13.05 -3.61
N LYS A 96 -14.78 -13.80 -3.03
CA LYS A 96 -16.14 -13.89 -3.56
C LYS A 96 -16.84 -12.56 -3.32
N THR A 97 -17.34 -11.96 -4.38
CA THR A 97 -18.07 -10.69 -4.28
C THR A 97 -19.48 -10.76 -4.85
N SER A 98 -20.38 -9.98 -4.25
CA SER A 98 -21.67 -9.59 -4.82
C SER A 98 -21.99 -8.16 -4.41
N ALA A 99 -22.89 -7.49 -5.11
CA ALA A 99 -23.30 -6.14 -4.75
C ALA A 99 -24.76 -5.89 -5.08
N THR A 100 -25.43 -5.07 -4.26
CA THR A 100 -26.84 -4.73 -4.40
C THR A 100 -27.10 -3.31 -3.89
N CYS A 101 -28.05 -2.59 -4.48
CA CYS A 101 -28.55 -1.33 -3.97
C CYS A 101 -29.96 -1.49 -3.37
N GLU A 102 -30.32 -0.61 -2.43
CA GLU A 102 -31.69 -0.50 -1.92
C GLU A 102 -32.67 -0.28 -3.06
N GLY A 103 -33.81 -0.96 -3.04
CA GLY A 103 -34.79 -0.90 -4.13
C GLY A 103 -34.35 -1.58 -5.44
N GLY A 104 -33.18 -2.23 -5.46
CA GLY A 104 -32.69 -3.00 -6.60
C GLY A 104 -32.10 -2.16 -7.75
N LYS A 105 -32.08 -0.82 -7.62
CA LYS A 105 -31.52 0.08 -8.63
C LYS A 105 -30.96 1.34 -7.98
N VAL A 106 -30.06 2.00 -8.70
CA VAL A 106 -29.61 3.34 -8.34
C VAL A 106 -30.69 4.37 -8.69
N SER A 107 -30.98 5.29 -7.76
CA SER A 107 -31.75 6.50 -8.09
C SER A 107 -30.87 7.51 -8.81
N GLU A 108 -31.31 7.95 -9.98
CA GLU A 108 -30.69 9.04 -10.74
C GLU A 108 -31.31 10.42 -10.42
N GLU A 109 -32.19 10.47 -9.42
CA GLU A 109 -32.80 11.73 -8.97
C GLU A 109 -31.74 12.58 -8.24
N PRO A 110 -31.54 13.85 -8.65
CA PRO A 110 -30.61 14.76 -7.98
C PRO A 110 -30.89 14.89 -6.49
N GLY A 111 -29.83 14.87 -5.69
CA GLY A 111 -29.90 15.03 -4.24
C GLY A 111 -30.34 13.78 -3.46
N VAL A 112 -30.77 12.71 -4.15
CA VAL A 112 -31.13 11.44 -3.52
C VAL A 112 -29.90 10.55 -3.37
N THR A 113 -29.62 10.12 -2.13
CA THR A 113 -28.57 9.13 -1.86
C THR A 113 -29.16 7.72 -1.90
N THR A 114 -28.66 6.89 -2.82
CA THR A 114 -28.96 5.46 -2.84
C THR A 114 -27.89 4.71 -2.03
N ARG A 115 -28.32 3.89 -1.07
CA ARG A 115 -27.41 3.01 -0.32
C ARG A 115 -27.21 1.71 -1.06
N CYS A 116 -25.97 1.26 -1.13
CA CYS A 116 -25.59 -0.01 -1.72
C CYS A 116 -24.70 -0.78 -0.75
N THR A 117 -24.61 -2.09 -0.97
CA THR A 117 -23.79 -2.98 -0.15
C THR A 117 -23.04 -3.92 -1.06
N VAL A 118 -21.73 -3.99 -0.89
CA VAL A 118 -20.89 -5.04 -1.46
C VAL A 118 -20.69 -6.11 -0.40
N THR A 119 -20.93 -7.36 -0.73
CA THR A 119 -20.52 -8.49 0.13
C THR A 119 -19.19 -9.01 -0.38
N TYR A 120 -18.17 -9.08 0.48
CA TYR A 120 -16.86 -9.67 0.20
C TYR A 120 -16.63 -10.82 1.18
N ASP A 121 -16.57 -12.05 0.69
CA ASP A 121 -16.40 -13.26 1.50
C ASP A 121 -17.31 -13.31 2.75
N GLY A 122 -18.55 -12.83 2.60
CA GLY A 122 -19.57 -12.79 3.66
C GLY A 122 -19.60 -11.50 4.49
N VAL A 123 -18.58 -10.65 4.41
CA VAL A 123 -18.54 -9.34 5.06
C VAL A 123 -19.26 -8.29 4.21
N LYS A 124 -20.14 -7.51 4.84
CA LYS A 124 -20.93 -6.46 4.16
C LYS A 124 -20.23 -5.11 4.26
N VAL A 125 -19.81 -4.57 3.12
CA VAL A 125 -19.17 -3.26 3.00
C VAL A 125 -20.22 -2.24 2.54
N PRO A 126 -20.55 -1.24 3.36
CA PRO A 126 -21.50 -0.21 3.01
C PRO A 126 -20.94 0.82 2.02
N TRP A 127 -21.73 1.13 1.01
CA TRP A 127 -21.46 2.12 -0.02
C TRP A 127 -22.68 3.04 -0.21
N SER A 128 -22.46 4.20 -0.79
CA SER A 128 -23.52 5.08 -1.24
C SER A 128 -23.19 5.68 -2.60
N ILE A 129 -24.22 6.00 -3.35
CA ILE A 129 -24.14 6.82 -4.55
C ILE A 129 -25.15 7.96 -4.46
N ARG A 130 -24.74 9.15 -4.91
CA ARG A 130 -25.60 10.33 -4.95
C ARG A 130 -25.34 11.07 -6.27
N PHE A 131 -26.42 11.50 -6.92
CA PHE A 131 -26.34 12.45 -8.02
C PHE A 131 -26.38 13.87 -7.48
N ASP A 132 -25.49 14.72 -7.97
CA ASP A 132 -25.54 16.14 -7.63
C ASP A 132 -26.52 16.88 -8.55
N GLU A 133 -26.77 18.14 -8.23
CA GLU A 133 -27.55 19.03 -9.09
C GLU A 133 -26.90 19.11 -10.49
N PRO A 134 -27.69 19.03 -11.57
CA PRO A 134 -27.16 19.10 -12.92
C PRO A 134 -26.33 20.37 -13.16
N ALA A 135 -25.15 20.20 -13.76
CA ALA A 135 -24.29 21.29 -14.17
C ALA A 135 -24.21 21.33 -15.70
N GLY A 136 -25.19 22.02 -16.32
CA GLY A 136 -25.41 21.94 -17.77
C GLY A 136 -25.97 20.58 -18.17
N ASP A 137 -25.39 19.95 -19.19
CA ASP A 137 -25.80 18.62 -19.68
C ASP A 137 -25.17 17.46 -18.89
N LEU A 138 -24.29 17.76 -17.93
CA LEU A 138 -23.63 16.75 -17.11
C LEU A 138 -24.49 16.39 -15.91
N LYS A 139 -24.62 15.08 -15.67
CA LYS A 139 -25.18 14.50 -14.44
C LYS A 139 -24.03 13.97 -13.55
N PRO A 140 -23.34 14.84 -12.81
CA PRO A 140 -22.32 14.39 -11.87
C PRO A 140 -22.91 13.46 -10.82
N TYR A 141 -22.15 12.42 -10.47
CA TYR A 141 -22.47 11.54 -9.36
C TYR A 141 -21.20 11.20 -8.58
N GLU A 142 -21.38 10.95 -7.29
CA GLU A 142 -20.34 10.51 -6.39
C GLU A 142 -20.65 9.11 -5.87
N ILE A 143 -19.67 8.20 -5.94
CA ILE A 143 -19.71 6.92 -5.25
C ILE A 143 -18.80 7.02 -4.03
N THR A 144 -19.37 6.86 -2.85
CA THR A 144 -18.67 7.03 -1.58
C THR A 144 -18.69 5.73 -0.81
N ASN A 145 -17.52 5.29 -0.35
CA ASN A 145 -17.42 4.27 0.69
C ASN A 145 -17.80 4.91 2.02
N THR A 146 -18.66 4.29 2.83
CA THR A 146 -19.13 4.94 4.08
C THR A 146 -18.16 4.78 5.25
N GLY A 147 -16.85 4.88 4.99
CA GLY A 147 -15.78 4.85 5.98
C GLY A 147 -15.37 3.46 6.46
N GLN A 148 -15.66 2.40 5.69
CA GLN A 148 -15.36 1.02 6.06
C GLN A 148 -14.56 0.30 4.97
N ALA A 149 -13.54 -0.45 5.39
CA ALA A 149 -12.66 -1.18 4.49
C ALA A 149 -12.52 -2.65 4.90
N VAL A 150 -12.18 -3.50 3.94
CA VAL A 150 -11.96 -4.92 4.15
C VAL A 150 -10.49 -5.15 4.48
N LEU A 151 -10.22 -5.68 5.68
CA LEU A 151 -8.91 -6.15 6.09
C LEU A 151 -8.83 -7.66 5.88
N THR A 152 -7.77 -8.17 5.24
CA THR A 152 -7.52 -9.62 5.15
C THR A 152 -6.15 -9.95 5.71
N ALA A 153 -6.03 -11.11 6.38
CA ALA A 153 -4.74 -11.56 6.91
C ALA A 153 -3.66 -11.64 5.82
N LYS A 154 -4.04 -12.17 4.65
CA LYS A 154 -3.12 -12.34 3.51
C LYS A 154 -2.64 -11.01 2.95
N SER A 155 -3.52 -10.01 2.80
CA SER A 155 -3.07 -8.69 2.34
C SER A 155 -2.13 -8.06 3.35
N VAL A 156 -2.43 -8.11 4.65
CA VAL A 156 -1.52 -7.57 5.67
C VAL A 156 -0.15 -8.24 5.64
N TYR A 157 -0.11 -9.57 5.61
CA TYR A 157 1.15 -10.31 5.62
C TYR A 157 1.95 -10.12 4.34
N GLY A 158 1.28 -10.18 3.20
CA GLY A 158 1.91 -10.01 1.90
C GLY A 158 2.44 -8.59 1.69
N GLU A 159 1.64 -7.59 2.01
CA GLU A 159 2.02 -6.17 1.92
C GLU A 159 3.17 -5.85 2.86
N PHE A 160 3.13 -6.36 4.10
CA PHE A 160 4.20 -6.15 5.07
C PHE A 160 5.50 -6.81 4.60
N TRP A 161 5.43 -8.03 4.05
CA TRP A 161 6.59 -8.65 3.43
C TRP A 161 7.11 -7.79 2.29
N ARG A 162 6.25 -7.36 1.36
CA ARG A 162 6.65 -6.56 0.19
C ARG A 162 7.37 -5.28 0.58
N GLU A 163 6.89 -4.57 1.59
CA GLU A 163 7.46 -3.31 2.05
C GLU A 163 8.76 -3.49 2.85
N TYR A 164 8.84 -4.50 3.74
CA TYR A 164 9.93 -4.57 4.73
C TYR A 164 10.97 -5.68 4.50
N ASN A 165 10.79 -6.62 3.56
CA ASN A 165 11.73 -7.75 3.39
C ASN A 165 13.14 -7.37 2.91
N GLN A 166 13.27 -6.18 2.32
CA GLN A 166 14.56 -5.59 1.94
C GLN A 166 15.27 -4.92 3.11
N ALA A 167 14.51 -4.44 4.11
CA ALA A 167 15.06 -3.77 5.28
C ALA A 167 15.37 -4.75 6.43
N SER A 168 14.60 -5.84 6.55
CA SER A 168 14.74 -6.79 7.66
C SER A 168 14.41 -8.22 7.22
N LYS A 169 15.17 -9.19 7.74
CA LYS A 169 14.84 -10.63 7.61
C LYS A 169 13.95 -11.16 8.73
N HIS A 170 13.66 -10.32 9.72
CA HIS A 170 12.82 -10.68 10.86
C HIS A 170 11.55 -9.85 10.83
N LEU A 171 10.57 -10.33 10.06
CA LEU A 171 9.26 -9.73 9.92
C LEU A 171 8.24 -10.55 10.69
N ARG A 172 7.39 -9.87 11.46
CA ARG A 172 6.37 -10.53 12.27
C ARG A 172 5.09 -9.71 12.32
N CYS A 173 3.96 -10.37 12.50
CA CYS A 173 2.68 -9.71 12.70
C CYS A 173 1.89 -10.35 13.82
N GLY A 174 0.90 -9.61 14.32
CA GLY A 174 -0.18 -10.18 15.12
C GLY A 174 -0.95 -11.25 14.31
N ARG A 175 -1.72 -12.06 15.02
CA ARG A 175 -2.72 -12.92 14.35
C ARG A 175 -3.81 -12.01 13.81
N MET A 176 -3.94 -12.00 12.48
CA MET A 176 -4.97 -11.24 11.79
C MET A 176 -6.18 -12.16 11.58
N PRO A 177 -7.41 -11.63 11.57
CA PRO A 177 -8.56 -12.38 11.08
C PRO A 177 -8.44 -12.62 9.58
N ASP A 178 -9.04 -13.71 9.08
CA ASP A 178 -9.01 -14.02 7.65
C ASP A 178 -9.64 -12.88 6.82
N VAL A 179 -10.79 -12.38 7.27
CA VAL A 179 -11.50 -11.22 6.72
C VAL A 179 -12.16 -10.46 7.88
N GLU A 180 -12.01 -9.14 7.91
CA GLU A 180 -12.62 -8.26 8.90
C GLU A 180 -13.03 -6.94 8.26
N LEU A 181 -14.12 -6.34 8.76
CA LEU A 181 -14.53 -4.98 8.41
C LEU A 181 -13.93 -4.00 9.42
N VAL A 182 -13.14 -3.05 8.93
CA VAL A 182 -12.46 -2.06 9.77
C VAL A 182 -12.83 -0.64 9.34
N ALA A 183 -12.58 0.35 10.20
CA ALA A 183 -12.70 1.75 9.82
C ALA A 183 -11.60 2.12 8.80
N SER A 184 -12.01 2.64 7.64
CA SER A 184 -11.08 3.05 6.58
C SER A 184 -10.18 4.21 7.05
N GLY A 185 -8.90 4.14 6.70
CA GLY A 185 -7.87 5.10 7.07
C GLY A 185 -7.50 5.15 8.55
N GLN A 186 -8.13 4.34 9.41
CA GLN A 186 -7.91 4.36 10.84
C GLN A 186 -7.02 3.22 11.33
N ASP A 187 -6.48 3.39 12.52
CA ASP A 187 -5.75 2.35 13.22
C ASP A 187 -6.70 1.19 13.57
N THR A 188 -6.44 0.02 12.98
CA THR A 188 -7.24 -1.20 13.21
C THR A 188 -6.98 -1.85 14.57
N GLY A 189 -5.96 -1.39 15.32
CA GLY A 189 -5.46 -2.05 16.52
C GLY A 189 -4.50 -3.21 16.23
N HIS A 190 -4.44 -3.69 14.98
CA HIS A 190 -3.51 -4.72 14.55
C HIS A 190 -2.10 -4.17 14.34
N ARG A 191 -1.09 -5.01 14.55
CA ARG A 191 0.32 -4.61 14.50
C ARG A 191 1.14 -5.59 13.68
N CYS A 192 2.14 -5.03 13.00
CA CYS A 192 3.28 -5.77 12.49
C CYS A 192 4.58 -5.22 13.10
N GLN A 193 5.66 -5.98 12.97
CA GLN A 193 6.95 -5.73 13.57
C GLN A 193 8.06 -6.13 12.62
N TYR A 194 9.11 -5.32 12.56
CA TYR A 194 10.36 -5.73 11.96
C TYR A 194 11.52 -5.49 12.92
N ALA A 195 12.57 -6.29 12.81
CA ALA A 195 13.81 -6.02 13.52
C ALA A 195 14.57 -4.89 12.85
N SER A 196 14.98 -3.90 13.64
CA SER A 196 15.88 -2.82 13.22
C SER A 196 17.03 -2.71 14.22
N SER A 197 18.11 -2.02 13.83
CA SER A 197 19.20 -1.67 14.75
C SER A 197 19.23 -0.17 14.96
N ALA A 198 19.13 0.28 16.21
CA ALA A 198 19.42 1.67 16.60
C ALA A 198 20.54 1.65 17.64
N ASP A 199 21.51 2.54 17.51
CA ASP A 199 22.67 2.66 18.40
C ASP A 199 23.42 1.32 18.59
N GLY A 200 23.50 0.51 17.53
CA GLY A 200 24.14 -0.80 17.54
C GLY A 200 23.36 -1.90 18.29
N LYS A 201 22.12 -1.63 18.74
CA LYS A 201 21.26 -2.59 19.43
C LYS A 201 20.06 -2.97 18.55
N ALA A 202 19.87 -4.28 18.38
CA ALA A 202 18.69 -4.81 17.72
C ALA A 202 17.44 -4.54 18.58
N GLN A 203 16.40 -3.99 17.96
CA GLN A 203 15.10 -3.73 18.58
C GLN A 203 13.95 -4.05 17.62
N TRP A 204 12.79 -4.38 18.21
CA TRP A 204 11.54 -4.56 17.46
C TRP A 204 10.88 -3.20 17.23
N VAL A 205 10.68 -2.84 15.96
CA VAL A 205 9.92 -1.66 15.56
C VAL A 205 8.49 -2.10 15.27
N ASN A 206 7.52 -1.51 15.97
CA ASN A 206 6.10 -1.78 15.75
C ASN A 206 5.55 -0.81 14.70
N VAL A 207 4.82 -1.35 13.73
CA VAL A 207 4.03 -0.59 12.76
C VAL A 207 2.55 -0.85 12.97
N ARG A 208 1.76 0.20 12.80
CA ARG A 208 0.30 0.14 12.85
C ARG A 208 -0.23 -0.29 11.49
N VAL A 209 -1.28 -1.10 11.51
CA VAL A 209 -1.99 -1.52 10.30
C VAL A 209 -3.25 -0.68 10.16
N SER A 210 -3.40 -0.03 9.00
CA SER A 210 -4.64 0.62 8.55
C SER A 210 -5.00 0.14 7.15
N VAL A 211 -6.21 0.42 6.68
CA VAL A 211 -6.65 0.09 5.31
C VAL A 211 -7.16 1.36 4.64
N GLY A 212 -6.54 1.75 3.53
CA GLY A 212 -7.00 2.86 2.68
C GLY A 212 -7.81 2.36 1.49
N GLU A 213 -8.06 3.24 0.52
CA GLU A 213 -8.83 2.93 -0.69
C GLU A 213 -8.16 1.84 -1.55
N ASP A 214 -6.83 1.80 -1.55
CA ASP A 214 -6.02 0.87 -2.34
C ASP A 214 -5.44 -0.30 -1.53
N GLY A 215 -5.93 -0.50 -0.29
CA GLY A 215 -5.56 -1.64 0.54
C GLY A 215 -4.75 -1.28 1.79
N VAL A 216 -3.94 -2.22 2.27
CA VAL A 216 -3.26 -2.11 3.56
C VAL A 216 -2.16 -1.06 3.52
N VAL A 217 -2.08 -0.24 4.57
CA VAL A 217 -1.07 0.80 4.77
C VAL A 217 -0.41 0.61 6.14
N PHE A 218 0.90 0.82 6.21
CA PHE A 218 1.67 0.73 7.45
C PHE A 218 2.11 2.11 7.93
N GLY A 219 1.68 2.47 9.14
CA GLY A 219 2.10 3.70 9.81
C GLY A 219 3.16 3.44 10.86
N SER A 220 4.25 4.20 10.87
CA SER A 220 5.20 4.18 11.98
C SER A 220 4.50 4.61 13.28
N GLY A 221 4.61 3.78 14.31
CA GLY A 221 4.02 4.08 15.61
C GLY A 221 4.86 5.13 16.33
N ARG A 222 4.52 6.42 16.24
CA ARG A 222 4.63 7.25 17.44
C ARG A 222 3.46 6.88 18.33
N SER A 223 3.74 6.37 19.53
CA SER A 223 2.72 6.22 20.56
C SER A 223 1.97 7.55 20.72
N PRO A 224 0.63 7.55 20.77
CA PRO A 224 -0.09 8.70 21.27
C PRO A 224 0.23 8.82 22.77
N GLY A 225 1.05 9.80 23.13
CA GLY A 225 1.48 10.03 24.51
C GLY A 225 2.99 9.94 24.69
N SER A 226 3.67 11.04 24.41
CA SER A 226 4.84 11.43 25.18
C SER A 226 4.67 12.93 25.43
N PRO A 227 4.72 13.38 26.70
CA PRO A 227 4.46 14.76 27.08
C PRO A 227 5.44 15.75 26.46
#